data_AF-A0A8J7PZN5-F1
#
_entry.id   AF-A0A8J7PZN5-F1
#
_cell.length_a   1.000
_cell.length_b   1.000
_cell.length_c   1.000
_cell.angle_alpha   90.00
_cell.angle_beta   90.00
_cell.angle_gamma   90.00
#
_symmetry.space_group_name_H-M   'P 1'
#
loop_
_entity.id
_entity.type
_entity.pdbx_description
1 polymer ?
#
loop_
_entity_poly.entity_id
_entity_poly.type
_entity_poly.pdbx_seq_one_letter_code
_entity_poly.pdbx_strand_id
1 'polypeptide(L)'
;RAERLHARVREPVELDAGFSVLIMLTGKAVLRTEHAGELVVKSGDTVVIPHHAGASTVDGEATAIRCRPPQPRARAAGGTR
;
A
#
# COMPACT_ATOMS: atom_id res chain seq x y z
N ARG A 1 0.88 0.42 10.66
CA ARG A 1 2.31 0.05 10.44
C ARG A 1 2.77 0.63 9.11
N ALA A 2 3.97 1.21 9.05
CA ALA A 2 4.59 1.66 7.80
C ALA A 2 5.65 0.65 7.35
N GLU A 3 5.72 0.39 6.05
CA GLU A 3 6.74 -0.45 5.42
C GLU A 3 7.30 0.23 4.18
N ARG A 4 8.61 0.08 3.93
CA ARG A 4 9.25 0.58 2.72
C ARG A 4 9.22 -0.49 1.65
N LEU A 5 8.80 -0.11 0.45
CA LEU A 5 8.68 -0.95 -0.72
C LEU A 5 9.70 -0.50 -1.78
N HIS A 6 10.22 -1.47 -2.53
CA HIS A 6 11.12 -1.26 -3.65
C HIS A 6 10.59 -2.03 -4.86
N ALA A 7 9.96 -1.33 -5.79
CA ALA A 7 9.57 -1.88 -7.08
C ALA A 7 10.72 -1.73 -8.08
N ARG A 8 10.99 -2.79 -8.84
CA ARG A 8 11.99 -2.79 -9.91
C ARG A 8 11.32 -3.19 -11.22
N VAL A 9 11.92 -2.76 -12.32
CA VAL A 9 11.45 -3.15 -13.66
C VAL A 9 11.44 -4.67 -13.77
N ARG A 10 10.29 -5.26 -14.14
CA ARG A 10 10.03 -6.72 -14.22
C ARG A 10 9.95 -7.46 -12.89
N GLU A 11 9.97 -6.76 -11.76
CA GLU A 11 9.76 -7.31 -10.41
C GLU A 11 8.73 -6.43 -9.68
N PRO A 12 7.44 -6.51 -10.06
CA PRO A 12 6.39 -5.73 -9.43
C PRO A 12 6.21 -6.13 -7.96
N VAL A 13 5.78 -5.17 -7.14
CA VAL A 13 5.45 -5.42 -5.73
C VAL A 13 3.97 -5.70 -5.60
N GLU A 14 3.64 -6.90 -5.13
CA GLU A 14 2.29 -7.34 -4.80
C GLU A 14 1.84 -6.76 -3.45
N LEU A 15 0.60 -6.27 -3.40
CA LEU A 15 -0.03 -5.70 -2.22
C LEU A 15 -1.33 -6.45 -1.94
N ASP A 16 -1.39 -7.11 -0.78
CA ASP A 16 -2.65 -7.70 -0.30
C ASP A 16 -3.76 -6.65 -0.21
N ALA A 17 -5.00 -7.08 -0.47
CA ALA A 17 -6.19 -6.25 -0.32
C ALA A 17 -6.28 -5.66 1.09
N GLY A 18 -6.56 -4.36 1.17
CA GLY A 18 -6.70 -3.66 2.44
C GLY A 18 -6.54 -2.15 2.32
N PHE A 19 -7.03 -1.42 3.32
CA PHE A 19 -6.81 0.02 3.37
C PHE A 19 -5.33 0.33 3.61
N SER A 20 -4.76 1.17 2.76
CA SER A 20 -3.42 1.72 2.98
C SER A 20 -3.21 3.07 2.30
N VAL A 21 -2.22 3.82 2.75
CA VAL A 21 -1.71 5.02 2.07
C VAL A 21 -0.35 4.68 1.47
N LEU A 22 -0.19 4.90 0.17
CA LEU A 22 1.07 4.70 -0.56
C LEU A 22 1.70 6.06 -0.83
N ILE A 23 2.92 6.28 -0.35
CA ILE A 23 3.68 7.52 -0.51
C ILE A 23 4.88 7.22 -1.40
N MET A 24 4.97 7.86 -2.56
CA MET A 24 6.05 7.65 -3.51
C MET A 24 7.26 8.54 -3.14
N LEU A 25 8.39 7.93 -2.79
CA LEU A 25 9.61 8.66 -2.42
C LEU A 25 10.47 9.01 -3.63
N THR A 26 10.70 8.02 -4.50
CA THR A 26 11.52 8.18 -5.72
C THR A 26 10.96 7.34 -6.86
N GLY A 27 11.31 7.70 -8.10
CA GLY A 27 10.96 6.95 -9.30
C GLY A 27 9.52 7.18 -9.79
N LYS A 28 9.05 6.24 -10.61
CA LYS A 28 7.75 6.23 -11.27
C LYS A 28 7.28 4.78 -11.44
N ALA A 29 6.00 4.54 -11.16
CA ALA A 29 5.36 3.23 -11.29
C ALA A 29 3.92 3.38 -11.77
N VAL A 30 3.31 2.26 -12.15
CA VAL A 30 1.88 2.10 -12.36
C VAL A 30 1.34 1.28 -11.18
N LEU A 31 0.43 1.88 -10.42
CA LEU A 31 -0.38 1.17 -9.43
C LEU A 31 -1.56 0.55 -10.18
N ARG A 32 -1.61 -0.78 -10.26
CA ARG A 32 -2.74 -1.52 -10.81
C ARG A 32 -3.53 -2.10 -9.64
N THR A 33 -4.84 -1.98 -9.69
CA THR A 33 -5.74 -2.51 -8.66
C THR A 33 -6.73 -3.45 -9.30
N GLU A 34 -7.21 -4.44 -8.56
CA GLU A 34 -8.17 -5.43 -9.05
C GLU A 34 -9.50 -4.79 -9.47
N HIS A 35 -9.95 -3.75 -8.75
CA HIS A 35 -11.30 -3.20 -8.92
C HIS A 35 -11.34 -1.69 -9.23
N ALA A 36 -10.25 -0.95 -9.06
CA ALA A 36 -10.22 0.51 -9.26
C ALA A 36 -9.38 0.95 -10.47
N GLY A 37 -8.89 -0.01 -11.28
CA GLY A 37 -8.12 0.25 -12.49
C GLY A 37 -6.65 0.59 -12.23
N GLU A 38 -6.07 1.40 -13.12
CA GLU A 38 -4.66 1.75 -13.14
C GLU A 38 -4.44 3.24 -12.84
N LEU A 39 -3.38 3.53 -12.08
CA LEU A 39 -2.96 4.89 -11.78
C LEU A 39 -1.44 5.02 -11.95
N VAL A 40 -1.01 5.95 -12.79
CA VAL A 40 0.41 6.31 -12.89
C VAL A 40 0.78 7.15 -11.67
N VAL A 41 1.79 6.72 -10.93
CA VAL A 41 2.31 7.38 -9.73
C VAL A 41 3.80 7.69 -9.88
N LYS A 42 4.24 8.81 -9.33
CA LYS A 42 5.63 9.26 -9.34
C LYS A 42 6.04 9.85 -8.00
N SER A 43 7.34 10.10 -7.86
CA SER A 43 7.93 10.79 -6.69
C SER A 43 7.10 12.00 -6.26
N GLY A 44 6.74 12.05 -4.97
CA GLY A 44 5.90 13.11 -4.39
C GLY A 44 4.40 12.79 -4.35
N ASP A 45 3.92 11.83 -5.15
CA ASP A 45 2.51 11.44 -5.10
C ASP A 45 2.19 10.69 -3.80
N THR A 46 0.99 10.92 -3.29
CA THR A 46 0.41 10.19 -2.15
C THR A 46 -0.98 9.70 -2.55
N VAL A 47 -1.18 8.39 -2.47
CA VAL A 47 -2.40 7.71 -2.91
C VAL A 47 -3.03 6.95 -1.76
N VAL A 48 -4.34 7.06 -1.62
CA VAL A 48 -5.12 6.21 -0.72
C VAL A 48 -5.61 5.00 -1.51
N ILE A 49 -5.25 3.80 -1.05
CA ILE A 49 -5.75 2.54 -1.57
C ILE A 49 -6.85 2.06 -0.62
N PRO A 50 -8.13 2.21 -0.96
CA PRO A 50 -9.21 1.71 -0.13
C PRO A 50 -9.28 0.19 -0.17
N HIS A 51 -9.85 -0.45 0.86
CA HIS A 51 -10.01 -1.90 0.90
C HIS A 51 -10.75 -2.46 -0.33
N HIS A 52 -11.74 -1.72 -0.87
CA HIS A 52 -12.52 -2.17 -2.02
C HIS A 52 -11.71 -2.21 -3.34
N ALA A 53 -10.50 -1.64 -3.38
CA ALA A 53 -9.66 -1.70 -4.57
C ALA A 53 -9.14 -3.13 -4.85
N GLY A 54 -9.27 -4.04 -3.89
CA GLY A 54 -8.84 -5.43 -3.98
C GLY A 54 -7.33 -5.57 -3.87
N ALA A 55 -6.79 -6.70 -4.35
CA ALA A 55 -5.34 -6.86 -4.47
C ALA A 55 -4.77 -5.82 -5.44
N SER A 56 -3.50 -5.44 -5.28
CA SER A 56 -2.89 -4.40 -6.12
C SER A 56 -1.42 -4.69 -6.40
N THR A 57 -0.91 -4.13 -7.49
CA THR A 57 0.50 -4.23 -7.88
C THR A 57 1.09 -2.87 -8.14
N VAL A 58 2.34 -2.69 -7.73
CA VAL A 58 3.16 -1.51 -8.08
C VAL A 58 4.24 -1.98 -9.04
N ASP A 59 4.09 -1.62 -10.32
CA ASP A 59 4.99 -2.02 -11.41
C ASP A 59 5.75 -0.81 -11.96
N GLY A 60 7.08 -0.93 -12.04
CA GLY A 60 7.98 0.12 -12.47
C GLY A 60 9.24 0.19 -11.60
N GLU A 61 9.95 1.31 -11.68
CA GLU A 61 11.15 1.56 -10.88
C GLU A 61 10.86 2.67 -9.87
N ALA A 62 10.64 2.28 -8.61
CA ALA A 62 10.25 3.22 -7.57
C ALA A 62 10.55 2.74 -6.16
N THR A 63 10.73 3.70 -5.25
CA THR A 63 10.70 3.45 -3.80
C THR A 63 9.47 4.13 -3.19
N ALA A 64 8.73 3.40 -2.36
CA ALA A 64 7.52 3.91 -1.72
C ALA A 64 7.46 3.54 -0.23
N ILE A 65 6.61 4.23 0.53
CA ILE A 65 6.17 3.81 1.86
C ILE A 65 4.71 3.42 1.79
N ARG A 66 4.37 2.21 2.23
CA ARG A 66 2.98 1.78 2.45
C ARG A 66 2.63 1.86 3.92
N CYS A 67 1.66 2.70 4.24
CA CYS A 67 1.13 2.90 5.58
C CYS A 67 -0.20 2.18 5.71
N ARG A 68 -0.26 1.16 6.57
CA ARG A 68 -1.49 0.46 6.95
C ARG A 68 -2.00 0.95 8.31
N PRO A 69 -3.32 0.93 8.58
CA PRO A 69 -3.85 1.17 9.91
C PRO A 69 -3.17 0.27 10.96
N PRO A 70 -3.11 0.69 12.23
CA PRO A 70 -2.78 -0.25 13.30
C PRO A 70 -3.82 -1.37 13.30
N GLN A 71 -3.39 -2.61 13.55
CA GLN A 71 -4.34 -3.68 13.81
C GLN A 71 -5.18 -3.31 15.04
N PRO A 72 -6.49 -3.60 15.05
CA PRO A 72 -7.31 -3.40 16.23
C PRO A 72 -6.62 -4.04 17.43
N ARG A 73 -6.36 -3.27 18.49
CA ARG A 73 -5.81 -3.84 19.71
C ARG A 73 -6.85 -4.79 20.27
N ALA A 74 -6.53 -6.08 20.40
CA ALA A 74 -7.39 -6.99 21.13
C ALA A 74 -7.62 -6.39 22.54
N ARG A 75 -8.88 -6.16 22.89
CA ARG A 75 -9.23 -5.68 24.23
C ARG A 75 -8.69 -6.74 25.21
N ALA A 76 -7.75 -6.37 26.08
CA ALA A 76 -7.34 -7.25 27.15
C ALA A 76 -8.61 -7.62 27.92
N ALA A 77 -8.90 -8.92 28.05
CA ALA A 77 -10.03 -9.39 28.83
C ALA A 77 -9.95 -8.71 30.20
N GLY A 78 -10.94 -7.87 30.50
CA GLY A 78 -10.98 -7.14 31.75
C GLY A 78 -10.99 -8.15 32.88
N GLY A 79 -9.92 -8.17 33.67
CA GLY A 79 -9.91 -8.87 34.94
C GLY A 79 -11.01 -8.27 35.80
N THR A 80 -12.06 -9.06 36.02
CA THR A 80 -13.06 -8.80 37.05
C THR A 80 -12.33 -8.73 38.40
N ARG A 81 -12.47 -7.59 39.07
CA ARG A 81 -12.06 -7.40 40.46
C ARG A 81 -13.21 -7.78 41.37
#